data_AF-A0A7X7G6H7-F1
#
_entry.id   AF-A0A7X7G6H7-F1
#
_cell.length_a   1.000
_cell.length_b   1.000
_cell.length_c   1.000
_cell.angle_alpha   90.00
_cell.angle_beta   90.00
_cell.angle_gamma   90.00
#
_symmetry.space_group_name_H-M   'P 1'
#
loop_
_entity.id
_entity.type
_entity.pdbx_description
1 polymer ?
#
loop_
_entity_poly.entity_id
_entity_poly.type
_entity_poly.pdbx_seq_one_letter_code
_entity_poly.pdbx_strand_id
1 'polypeptide(L)'
;SKLWLFAFPAAWLKLVDGGRFGLSPARHGGFLAGLLSGAGLGLLILMGYQAFGQGLFDRALFIGKMSEIGLGALPAYLGGAAYWILVNSVLEEYAWRWFVYEKCEALATPAIAVILAAFFFTLHHFIALQAYCSLPLAAVCSLGVFLGGAAWSFMYMRYRSIWPGYLSHAIVDLFVFGLGAAILFGGN
;
A
#
# COMPACT_ATOMS: atom_id res chain seq x y z
N SER A 1 -3.42 -11.10 13.46
CA SER A 1 -2.52 -10.19 14.21
C SER A 1 -1.44 -9.67 13.26
N LYS A 2 -1.27 -8.34 13.12
CA LYS A 2 -0.23 -7.72 12.26
C LYS A 2 1.20 -8.02 12.73
N LEU A 3 1.39 -8.49 13.96
CA LEU A 3 2.70 -8.86 14.53
C LEU A 3 3.47 -9.87 13.66
N TRP A 4 2.77 -10.81 13.03
CA TRP A 4 3.41 -11.82 12.17
C TRP A 4 4.04 -11.22 10.92
N LEU A 5 3.46 -10.13 10.38
CA LEU A 5 4.02 -9.41 9.23
C LEU A 5 5.41 -8.83 9.54
N PHE A 6 5.72 -8.60 10.82
CA PHE A 6 7.01 -8.05 11.29
C PHE A 6 7.95 -9.11 11.82
N ALA A 7 7.43 -9.94 12.72
CA ALA A 7 8.20 -10.94 13.43
C ALA A 7 8.77 -11.98 12.46
N PHE A 8 7.99 -12.38 11.46
CA PHE A 8 8.43 -13.42 10.53
C PHE A 8 9.61 -12.97 9.66
N PRO A 9 9.57 -11.83 8.93
CA PRO A 9 10.74 -11.37 8.18
C PRO A 9 11.99 -11.13 9.05
N ALA A 10 11.81 -10.59 10.26
CA ALA A 10 12.91 -10.35 11.18
C ALA A 10 13.55 -11.65 11.69
N ALA A 11 12.72 -12.63 12.06
CA ALA A 11 13.17 -13.94 12.49
C ALA A 11 13.85 -14.69 11.33
N TRP A 12 13.29 -14.63 10.12
CA TRP A 12 13.88 -15.25 8.94
C TRP A 12 15.28 -14.70 8.65
N LEU A 13 15.43 -13.37 8.66
CA LEU A 13 16.73 -12.73 8.44
C LEU A 13 17.80 -13.26 9.42
N LYS A 14 17.42 -13.46 10.69
CA LYS A 14 18.35 -13.89 11.73
C LYS A 14 18.60 -15.38 11.75
N LEU A 15 17.57 -16.18 11.59
CA LEU A 15 17.63 -17.63 11.79
C LEU A 15 17.96 -18.38 10.49
N VAL A 16 17.62 -17.83 9.33
CA VAL A 16 17.81 -18.47 8.02
C VAL A 16 18.91 -17.79 7.22
N ASP A 17 18.84 -16.46 7.06
CA ASP A 17 19.79 -15.74 6.19
C ASP A 17 21.11 -15.35 6.90
N GLY A 18 21.16 -15.43 8.24
CA GLY A 18 22.33 -15.00 9.03
C GLY A 18 22.65 -13.50 8.93
N GLY A 19 21.70 -12.68 8.49
CA GLY A 19 21.89 -11.27 8.18
C GLY A 19 21.89 -10.32 9.39
N ARG A 20 22.07 -9.03 9.12
CA ARG A 20 22.05 -7.94 10.12
C ARG A 20 20.91 -6.97 9.83
N PHE A 21 20.27 -6.48 10.89
CA PHE A 21 19.27 -5.43 10.77
C PHE A 21 19.91 -4.14 10.25
N GLY A 22 19.15 -3.39 9.45
CA GLY A 22 19.58 -2.12 8.87
C GLY A 22 18.40 -1.24 8.49
N LEU A 23 18.68 0.04 8.19
CA LEU A 23 17.68 1.08 7.94
C LEU A 23 17.44 1.36 6.45
N SER A 24 17.89 0.46 5.56
CA SER A 24 17.70 0.57 4.11
C SER A 24 18.06 1.96 3.53
N PRO A 25 19.27 2.49 3.76
CA PRO A 25 19.60 3.87 3.39
C PRO A 25 19.43 4.12 1.89
N ALA A 26 18.82 5.25 1.52
CA ALA A 26 18.56 5.63 0.12
C ALA A 26 19.82 6.15 -0.60
N ARG A 27 20.87 5.32 -0.69
CA ARG A 27 22.19 5.70 -1.24
C ARG A 27 22.14 6.05 -2.74
N HIS A 28 21.17 5.53 -3.47
CA HIS A 28 20.98 5.78 -4.90
C HIS A 28 19.90 6.82 -5.20
N GLY A 29 19.43 7.57 -4.20
CA GLY A 29 18.37 8.56 -4.36
C GLY A 29 17.01 7.90 -4.62
N GLY A 30 16.27 8.41 -5.60
CA GLY A 30 14.96 7.90 -6.00
C GLY A 30 13.75 8.67 -5.45
N PHE A 31 13.95 9.64 -4.55
CA PHE A 31 12.85 10.43 -3.98
C PHE A 31 12.02 11.19 -5.03
N LEU A 32 12.63 11.70 -6.11
CA LEU A 32 11.88 12.32 -7.20
C LEU A 32 10.98 11.31 -7.91
N ALA A 33 11.47 10.09 -8.16
CA ALA A 33 10.64 9.01 -8.71
C ALA A 33 9.52 8.62 -7.75
N GLY A 34 9.80 8.58 -6.43
CA GLY A 34 8.80 8.39 -5.39
C GLY A 34 7.70 9.46 -5.41
N LEU A 35 8.09 10.73 -5.45
CA LEU A 35 7.18 11.87 -5.51
C LEU A 35 6.31 11.85 -6.77
N LEU A 36 6.93 11.74 -7.95
CA LEU A 36 6.21 11.75 -9.22
C LEU A 36 5.28 10.55 -9.38
N SER A 37 5.74 9.36 -8.97
CA SER A 37 4.89 8.16 -9.01
C SER A 37 3.74 8.24 -8.03
N GLY A 38 3.97 8.75 -6.81
CA GLY A 38 2.93 8.94 -5.80
C GLY A 38 1.86 9.90 -6.27
N ALA A 39 2.26 11.06 -6.81
CA ALA A 39 1.33 12.02 -7.40
C ALA A 39 0.57 11.41 -8.59
N GLY A 40 1.26 10.72 -9.50
CA GLY A 40 0.63 10.07 -10.65
C GLY A 40 -0.40 9.00 -10.26
N LEU A 41 -0.03 8.09 -9.36
CA LEU A 41 -0.92 7.04 -8.85
C LEU A 41 -2.09 7.64 -8.05
N GLY A 42 -1.85 8.67 -7.24
CA GLY A 42 -2.89 9.39 -6.52
C GLY A 42 -3.91 10.06 -7.44
N LEU A 43 -3.46 10.68 -8.53
CA LEU A 43 -4.34 11.22 -9.57
C LEU A 43 -5.15 10.12 -10.26
N LEU A 44 -4.55 8.95 -10.55
CA LEU A 44 -5.29 7.81 -11.09
C LEU A 44 -6.40 7.34 -10.14
N ILE A 45 -6.19 7.38 -8.82
CA ILE A 45 -7.22 7.05 -7.83
C ILE A 45 -8.38 8.05 -7.91
N LEU A 46 -8.10 9.36 -7.95
CA LEU A 46 -9.13 10.37 -8.07
C LEU A 46 -9.93 10.24 -9.38
N MET A 47 -9.23 10.05 -10.50
CA MET A 47 -9.88 9.83 -11.80
C MET A 47 -10.69 8.54 -11.82
N GLY A 48 -10.18 7.46 -11.22
CA GLY A 48 -10.90 6.20 -11.08
C GLY A 48 -12.17 6.34 -10.25
N TYR A 49 -12.12 7.09 -9.15
CA TYR A 49 -13.30 7.40 -8.36
C TYR A 49 -14.32 8.25 -9.13
N GLN A 50 -13.88 9.26 -9.90
CA GLN A 50 -14.78 10.05 -10.73
C GLN A 50 -15.45 9.21 -11.84
N ALA A 51 -14.70 8.31 -12.47
CA ALA A 51 -15.18 7.50 -13.58
C ALA A 51 -16.10 6.34 -13.13
N PHE A 52 -15.76 5.68 -12.02
CA PHE A 52 -16.41 4.44 -11.59
C PHE A 52 -17.06 4.51 -10.21
N GLY A 53 -16.63 5.45 -9.37
CA GLY A 53 -17.03 5.52 -7.95
C GLY A 53 -18.52 5.71 -7.77
N GLN A 54 -19.18 6.57 -8.54
CA GLN A 54 -20.63 6.79 -8.39
C GLN A 54 -21.48 5.55 -8.68
N GLY A 55 -21.00 4.62 -9.52
CA GLY A 55 -21.73 3.41 -9.90
C GLY A 55 -21.32 2.16 -9.13
N LEU A 56 -20.06 2.07 -8.69
CA LEU A 56 -19.50 0.88 -8.04
C LEU A 56 -19.35 1.01 -6.52
N PHE A 57 -19.32 2.24 -5.99
CA PHE A 57 -19.05 2.50 -4.58
C PHE A 57 -20.34 2.63 -3.78
N ASP A 58 -20.58 1.70 -2.87
CA ASP A 58 -21.67 1.79 -1.92
C ASP A 58 -21.26 2.69 -0.75
N ARG A 59 -21.70 3.96 -0.81
CA ARG A 59 -21.44 4.95 0.23
C ARG A 59 -22.04 4.56 1.58
N ALA A 60 -23.25 3.99 1.59
CA ALA A 60 -23.93 3.66 2.83
C ALA A 60 -23.21 2.50 3.55
N LEU A 61 -22.80 1.47 2.80
CA LEU A 61 -21.98 0.38 3.32
C LEU A 61 -20.64 0.91 3.88
N PHE A 62 -19.95 1.78 3.14
CA PHE A 62 -18.67 2.34 3.58
C PHE A 62 -18.81 3.13 4.89
N ILE A 63 -19.79 4.03 4.99
CA ILE A 63 -20.04 4.82 6.21
C ILE A 63 -20.39 3.90 7.40
N GLY A 64 -21.24 2.89 7.17
CA GLY A 64 -21.58 1.90 8.18
C GLY A 64 -20.35 1.15 8.68
N LYS A 65 -19.48 0.69 7.78
CA LYS A 65 -18.24 -0.01 8.13
C LYS A 65 -17.24 0.86 8.87
N MET A 66 -17.03 2.10 8.43
CA MET A 66 -16.14 3.03 9.14
C MET A 66 -16.63 3.30 10.56
N SER A 67 -17.95 3.42 10.75
CA SER A 67 -18.54 3.59 12.08
C SER A 67 -18.36 2.34 12.95
N GLU A 68 -18.58 1.15 12.40
CA GLU A 68 -18.40 -0.14 13.09
C GLU A 68 -16.99 -0.34 13.63
N ILE A 69 -15.97 0.07 12.87
CA ILE A 69 -14.56 -0.04 13.27
C ILE A 69 -14.04 1.16 14.07
N GLY A 70 -14.92 2.07 14.49
CA GLY A 70 -14.57 3.23 15.32
C GLY A 70 -13.93 4.41 14.58
N LEU A 71 -13.99 4.44 13.25
CA LEU A 71 -13.47 5.52 12.38
C LEU A 71 -14.57 6.47 11.88
N GLY A 72 -15.79 6.38 12.40
CA GLY A 72 -16.91 7.25 12.01
C GLY A 72 -16.78 8.71 12.48
N ALA A 73 -15.87 9.03 13.40
CA ALA A 73 -15.64 10.39 13.90
C ALA A 73 -14.33 10.97 13.35
N LEU A 74 -14.34 12.25 12.97
CA LEU A 74 -13.20 12.90 12.30
C LEU A 74 -11.87 12.77 13.07
N PRO A 75 -11.79 13.00 14.39
CA PRO A 75 -10.52 12.82 15.12
C PRO A 75 -9.98 11.39 15.06
N ALA A 76 -10.87 10.39 15.20
CA ALA A 76 -10.50 8.99 15.14
C ALA A 76 -10.03 8.60 13.72
N TYR A 77 -10.74 9.09 12.70
CA TYR A 77 -10.38 8.90 11.29
C TYR A 77 -9.01 9.49 10.98
N LEU A 78 -8.74 10.74 11.39
CA LEU A 78 -7.45 11.40 11.16
C LEU A 78 -6.30 10.70 11.89
N GLY A 79 -6.54 10.26 13.13
CA GLY A 79 -5.57 9.46 13.89
C GLY A 79 -5.25 8.13 13.22
N GLY A 80 -6.28 7.44 12.73
CA GLY A 80 -6.13 6.24 11.91
C GLY A 80 -5.32 6.53 10.64
N ALA A 81 -5.77 7.48 9.82
CA ALA A 81 -5.11 7.86 8.57
C ALA A 81 -3.62 8.19 8.80
N ALA A 82 -3.28 8.98 9.82
CA ALA A 82 -1.90 9.28 10.17
C ALA A 82 -1.09 8.02 10.50
N TYR A 83 -1.65 7.08 11.28
CA TYR A 83 -1.01 5.79 11.53
C TYR A 83 -0.78 5.00 10.25
N TRP A 84 -1.78 4.89 9.38
CA TRP A 84 -1.64 4.12 8.14
C TRP A 84 -0.59 4.74 7.21
N ILE A 85 -0.66 6.06 7.01
CA ILE A 85 0.22 6.81 6.10
C ILE A 85 1.67 6.83 6.58
N LEU A 86 1.93 6.96 7.89
CA LEU A 86 3.28 7.19 8.41
C LEU A 86 3.93 5.93 8.99
N VAL A 87 3.13 5.01 9.52
CA VAL A 87 3.62 3.82 10.23
C VAL A 87 3.34 2.57 9.42
N ASN A 88 2.08 2.31 9.06
CA ASN A 88 1.70 1.09 8.36
C ASN A 88 2.35 0.99 6.97
N SER A 89 2.42 2.08 6.21
CA SER A 89 3.07 2.11 4.90
C SER A 89 4.57 1.75 4.97
N VAL A 90 5.32 2.27 5.96
CA VAL A 90 6.73 1.88 6.18
C VAL A 90 6.85 0.39 6.47
N LEU A 91 5.96 -0.09 7.34
CA LEU A 91 5.86 -1.48 7.76
C LEU A 91 5.52 -2.42 6.58
N GLU A 92 4.67 -1.97 5.66
CA GLU A 92 4.37 -2.68 4.42
C GLU A 92 5.54 -2.66 3.45
N GLU A 93 6.24 -1.54 3.25
CA GLU A 93 7.42 -1.53 2.40
C GLU A 93 8.54 -2.44 2.96
N TYR A 94 8.69 -2.50 4.28
CA TYR A 94 9.55 -3.48 4.94
C TYR A 94 9.16 -4.93 4.59
N ALA A 95 7.89 -5.29 4.74
CA ALA A 95 7.46 -6.65 4.50
C ALA A 95 7.51 -7.03 3.00
N TRP A 96 7.05 -6.13 2.13
CA TRP A 96 6.80 -6.45 0.74
C TRP A 96 7.99 -6.16 -0.18
N ARG A 97 8.78 -5.11 0.10
CA ARG A 97 9.87 -4.67 -0.80
C ARG A 97 11.21 -5.13 -0.27
N TRP A 98 11.44 -5.00 1.03
CA TRP A 98 12.64 -5.60 1.59
C TRP A 98 12.52 -7.13 1.64
N PHE A 99 11.50 -7.69 2.31
CA PHE A 99 11.47 -9.15 2.49
C PHE A 99 10.93 -9.92 1.26
N VAL A 100 9.66 -9.75 0.89
CA VAL A 100 9.03 -10.59 -0.15
C VAL A 100 9.71 -10.42 -1.51
N TYR A 101 9.96 -9.19 -1.95
CA TYR A 101 10.66 -8.95 -3.22
C TYR A 101 12.06 -9.58 -3.25
N GLU A 102 12.87 -9.46 -2.18
CA GLU A 102 14.20 -10.10 -2.17
C GLU A 102 14.11 -11.62 -2.26
N LYS A 103 13.10 -12.25 -1.64
CA LYS A 103 12.87 -13.70 -1.81
C LYS A 103 12.44 -14.05 -3.22
N CYS A 104 11.60 -13.24 -3.86
CA CYS A 104 11.27 -13.43 -5.27
C CYS A 104 12.48 -13.26 -6.19
N GLU A 105 13.33 -12.26 -5.92
CA GLU A 105 14.56 -11.99 -6.70
C GLU A 105 15.62 -13.08 -6.51
N ALA A 106 15.67 -13.73 -5.34
CA ALA A 106 16.54 -14.88 -5.14
C ALA A 106 16.14 -16.11 -5.99
N LEU A 107 14.88 -16.17 -6.45
CA LEU A 107 14.31 -17.29 -7.19
C LEU A 107 14.05 -17.00 -8.67
N ALA A 108 14.14 -15.74 -9.10
CA ALA A 108 13.78 -15.29 -10.44
C ALA A 108 14.57 -14.04 -10.86
N THR A 109 14.40 -13.58 -12.09
CA THR A 109 15.03 -12.32 -12.53
C THR A 109 14.43 -11.11 -11.80
N PRO A 110 15.16 -10.00 -11.64
CA PRO A 110 14.65 -8.80 -10.96
C PRO A 110 13.32 -8.29 -11.55
N ALA A 111 13.17 -8.34 -12.88
CA ALA A 111 11.92 -7.97 -13.55
C ALA A 111 10.76 -8.89 -13.19
N ILE A 112 10.99 -10.20 -13.10
CA ILE A 112 9.95 -11.16 -12.68
C ILE A 112 9.64 -10.97 -11.19
N ALA A 113 10.64 -10.68 -10.36
CA ALA A 113 10.45 -10.41 -8.94
C ALA A 113 9.54 -9.20 -8.68
N VAL A 114 9.63 -8.14 -9.49
CA VAL A 114 8.69 -7.01 -9.45
C VAL A 114 7.25 -7.49 -9.62
N ILE A 115 7.00 -8.33 -10.63
CA ILE A 115 5.65 -8.83 -10.93
C ILE A 115 5.14 -9.75 -9.83
N LEU A 116 5.98 -10.69 -9.35
CA LEU A 116 5.60 -11.63 -8.29
C LEU A 116 5.33 -10.92 -6.96
N ALA A 117 6.18 -9.97 -6.55
CA ALA A 117 5.98 -9.21 -5.33
C ALA A 117 4.70 -8.35 -5.41
N ALA A 118 4.45 -7.71 -6.54
CA ALA A 118 3.21 -6.96 -6.77
C ALA A 118 1.98 -7.87 -6.74
N PHE A 119 2.07 -9.07 -7.32
CA PHE A 119 0.99 -10.05 -7.29
C PHE A 119 0.65 -10.50 -5.86
N PHE A 120 1.63 -10.89 -5.04
CA PHE A 120 1.37 -11.31 -3.66
C PHE A 120 0.86 -10.14 -2.79
N PHE A 121 1.40 -8.94 -2.99
CA PHE A 121 0.89 -7.73 -2.35
C PHE A 121 -0.58 -7.48 -2.69
N THR A 122 -0.95 -7.66 -3.96
CA THR A 122 -2.33 -7.52 -4.45
C THR A 122 -3.24 -8.59 -3.88
N LEU A 123 -2.79 -9.85 -3.81
CA LEU A 123 -3.56 -10.94 -3.23
C LEU A 123 -3.88 -10.67 -1.75
N HIS A 124 -2.91 -10.18 -0.99
CA HIS A 124 -3.11 -9.76 0.39
C HIS A 124 -4.18 -8.67 0.52
N HIS A 125 -4.12 -7.65 -0.35
CA HIS A 125 -5.07 -6.55 -0.35
C HIS A 125 -6.45 -6.95 -0.86
N PHE A 126 -6.56 -7.86 -1.83
CA PHE A 126 -7.83 -8.34 -2.33
C PHE A 126 -8.68 -8.94 -1.21
N ILE A 127 -8.05 -9.72 -0.31
CA ILE A 127 -8.73 -10.27 0.87
C ILE A 127 -9.25 -9.16 1.78
N ALA A 128 -8.45 -8.10 2.01
CA ALA A 128 -8.89 -6.96 2.80
C ALA A 128 -10.02 -6.17 2.11
N LEU A 129 -9.91 -5.92 0.80
CA LEU A 129 -10.89 -5.17 0.00
C LEU A 129 -12.25 -5.87 -0.03
N GLN A 130 -12.29 -7.20 -0.12
CA GLN A 130 -13.54 -7.97 -0.09
C GLN A 130 -14.35 -7.76 1.20
N ALA A 131 -13.73 -7.32 2.29
CA ALA A 131 -14.45 -6.99 3.54
C ALA A 131 -15.20 -5.64 3.48
N TYR A 132 -14.85 -4.77 2.54
CA TYR A 132 -15.36 -3.39 2.45
C TYR A 132 -15.97 -3.03 1.09
N CYS A 133 -15.72 -3.84 0.05
CA CYS A 133 -16.10 -3.53 -1.33
C CYS A 133 -16.84 -4.71 -1.96
N SER A 134 -17.73 -4.40 -2.91
CA SER A 134 -18.31 -5.41 -3.81
C SER A 134 -17.21 -6.07 -4.67
N LEU A 135 -17.45 -7.28 -5.17
CA LEU A 135 -16.47 -7.98 -6.00
C LEU A 135 -16.00 -7.17 -7.23
N PRO A 136 -16.89 -6.49 -7.99
CA PRO A 136 -16.44 -5.64 -9.11
C PRO A 136 -15.55 -4.48 -8.67
N LEU A 137 -15.90 -3.80 -7.56
CA LEU A 137 -15.08 -2.71 -7.04
C LEU A 137 -13.72 -3.23 -6.53
N ALA A 138 -13.72 -4.34 -5.80
CA ALA A 138 -12.49 -4.98 -5.33
C ALA A 138 -11.56 -5.37 -6.48
N ALA A 139 -12.10 -5.82 -7.62
CA ALA A 139 -11.31 -6.13 -8.82
C ALA A 139 -10.65 -4.88 -9.42
N VAL A 140 -11.40 -3.78 -9.56
CA VAL A 140 -10.85 -2.49 -10.05
C VAL A 140 -9.80 -1.94 -9.09
N CYS A 141 -10.08 -1.94 -7.78
CA CYS A 141 -9.12 -1.54 -6.76
C CYS A 141 -7.86 -2.43 -6.79
N SER A 142 -8.00 -3.74 -7.02
CA SER A 142 -6.87 -4.66 -7.09
C SER A 142 -5.93 -4.37 -8.26
N LEU A 143 -6.44 -3.89 -9.39
CA LEU A 143 -5.59 -3.41 -10.48
C LEU A 143 -4.75 -2.21 -10.02
N GLY A 144 -5.36 -1.25 -9.33
CA GLY A 144 -4.65 -0.10 -8.75
C GLY A 144 -3.58 -0.53 -7.75
N VAL A 145 -3.91 -1.45 -6.85
CA VAL A 145 -2.98 -2.04 -5.87
C VAL A 145 -1.82 -2.75 -6.57
N PHE A 146 -2.09 -3.51 -7.64
CA PHE A 146 -1.05 -4.17 -8.42
C PHE A 146 -0.10 -3.18 -9.09
N LEU A 147 -0.64 -2.12 -9.71
CA LEU A 147 0.16 -1.07 -10.35
C LEU A 147 1.04 -0.33 -9.33
N GLY A 148 0.49 0.01 -8.16
CA GLY A 148 1.26 0.57 -7.05
C GLY A 148 2.35 -0.40 -6.58
N GLY A 149 1.97 -1.64 -6.26
CA GLY A 149 2.88 -2.72 -5.86
C GLY A 149 4.04 -2.93 -6.83
N ALA A 150 3.75 -2.90 -8.14
CA ALA A 150 4.75 -3.03 -9.19
C ALA A 150 5.66 -1.78 -9.26
N ALA A 151 5.11 -0.57 -9.19
CA ALA A 151 5.89 0.66 -9.19
C ALA A 151 6.86 0.74 -8.00
N TRP A 152 6.39 0.40 -6.80
CA TRP A 152 7.20 0.39 -5.58
C TRP A 152 8.26 -0.71 -5.60
N SER A 153 7.92 -1.90 -6.10
CA SER A 153 8.90 -2.99 -6.28
C SER A 153 9.95 -2.64 -7.35
N PHE A 154 9.56 -1.96 -8.43
CA PHE A 154 10.49 -1.45 -9.44
C PHE A 154 11.44 -0.39 -8.86
N MET A 155 10.93 0.51 -8.02
CA MET A 155 11.78 1.46 -7.30
C MET A 155 12.75 0.76 -6.36
N TYR A 156 12.30 -0.28 -5.64
CA TYR A 156 13.19 -1.07 -4.80
C TYR A 156 14.28 -1.76 -5.63
N MET A 157 13.92 -2.40 -6.75
CA MET A 157 14.86 -3.00 -7.70
C MET A 157 15.93 -1.99 -8.15
N ARG A 158 15.51 -0.76 -8.49
CA ARG A 158 16.37 0.28 -9.07
C ARG A 158 17.25 1.00 -8.05
N TYR A 159 16.70 1.32 -6.88
CA TYR A 159 17.34 2.19 -5.88
C TYR A 159 17.86 1.42 -4.66
N ARG A 160 17.43 0.16 -4.48
CA ARG A 160 17.83 -0.72 -3.36
C ARG A 160 17.58 -0.09 -1.99
N SER A 161 16.43 0.58 -1.90
CA SER A 161 15.96 1.22 -0.69
C SER A 161 14.44 1.23 -0.66
N ILE A 162 13.85 1.05 0.52
CA ILE A 162 12.39 1.14 0.70
C ILE A 162 11.88 2.58 0.67
N TRP A 163 12.74 3.59 0.91
CA TRP A 163 12.30 4.96 1.13
C TRP A 163 11.67 5.66 -0.09
N PRO A 164 12.18 5.47 -1.33
CA PRO A 164 11.50 5.99 -2.52
C PRO A 164 10.10 5.39 -2.73
N GLY A 165 9.96 4.08 -2.52
CA GLY A 165 8.68 3.37 -2.57
C GLY A 165 7.73 3.88 -1.49
N TYR A 166 8.20 3.97 -0.24
CA TYR A 166 7.46 4.53 0.88
C TYR A 166 6.95 5.95 0.62
N LEU A 167 7.78 6.84 0.08
CA LEU A 167 7.34 8.20 -0.22
C LEU A 167 6.14 8.20 -1.19
N SER A 168 6.24 7.40 -2.26
CA SER A 168 5.14 7.21 -3.20
C SER A 168 3.89 6.62 -2.53
N HIS A 169 4.09 5.58 -1.70
CA HIS A 169 3.04 4.90 -0.97
C HIS A 169 2.31 5.84 0.00
N ALA A 170 3.04 6.61 0.81
CA ALA A 170 2.46 7.58 1.73
C ALA A 170 1.66 8.66 0.99
N ILE A 171 2.12 9.11 -0.18
CA ILE A 171 1.35 10.03 -1.03
C ILE A 171 0.07 9.34 -1.53
N VAL A 172 0.15 8.11 -2.03
CA VAL A 172 -1.03 7.34 -2.45
C VAL A 172 -2.04 7.19 -1.31
N ASP A 173 -1.57 6.87 -0.11
CA ASP A 173 -2.42 6.76 1.08
C ASP A 173 -3.08 8.11 1.42
N LEU A 174 -2.38 9.23 1.28
CA LEU A 174 -3.00 10.56 1.44
C LEU A 174 -4.19 10.77 0.49
N PHE A 175 -4.09 10.31 -0.77
CA PHE A 175 -5.22 10.38 -1.71
C PHE A 175 -6.35 9.43 -1.31
N VAL A 176 -6.03 8.20 -0.90
CA VAL A 176 -7.04 7.19 -0.48
C VAL A 176 -7.78 7.65 0.77
N PHE A 177 -7.08 8.06 1.83
CA PHE A 177 -7.69 8.56 3.05
C PHE A 177 -8.34 9.93 2.86
N GLY A 178 -7.79 10.79 2.01
CA GLY A 178 -8.43 12.07 1.66
C GLY A 178 -9.77 11.86 0.97
N LEU A 179 -9.83 10.93 0.00
CA LEU A 179 -11.08 10.55 -0.65
C LEU A 179 -12.07 9.90 0.33
N GLY A 180 -11.60 9.00 1.19
CA GLY A 180 -12.43 8.40 2.23
C GLY A 180 -13.02 9.43 3.20
N ALA A 181 -12.23 10.43 3.61
CA ALA A 181 -12.70 11.54 4.43
C ALA A 181 -13.74 12.39 3.70
N ALA A 182 -13.53 12.68 2.40
CA ALA A 182 -14.49 13.42 1.59
C ALA A 182 -15.83 12.68 1.47
N ILE A 183 -15.81 11.35 1.33
CA ILE A 183 -17.03 10.54 1.26
C ILE A 183 -17.75 10.50 2.63
N LEU A 184 -16.99 10.36 3.71
CA LEU A 184 -17.51 10.16 5.06
C LEU A 184 -18.02 11.46 5.71
N PHE A 185 -17.32 12.57 5.48
CA PHE A 185 -17.57 13.87 6.13
C PHE A 185 -17.96 14.98 5.16
N GLY A 186 -17.82 14.78 3.85
CA GLY A 186 -18.36 15.70 2.86
C GLY A 186 -19.89 15.67 2.91
N GLY A 187 -20.48 16.82 3.22
CA GLY A 187 -21.93 17.02 3.09
C GLY A 187 -22.40 16.70 1.67
N ASN A 188 -23.66 16.28 1.54
CA ASN A 188 -24.31 16.07 0.24
C ASN A 188 -24.24 17.31 -0.63
#